data_AF-A0AAP3EN43-F1
#
_entry.id   AF-A0AAP3EN43-F1
#
_cell.length_a   1.000
_cell.length_b   1.000
_cell.length_c   1.000
_cell.angle_alpha   90.00
_cell.angle_beta   90.00
_cell.angle_gamma   90.00
#
_symmetry.space_group_name_H-M   'P 1'
#
loop_
_entity.id
_entity.type
_entity.pdbx_description
1 polymer ?
#
loop_
_entity_poly.entity_id
_entity_poly.type
_entity_poly.pdbx_seq_one_letter_code
_entity_poly.pdbx_strand_id
1 'polypeptide(L)'
;DTYMNGLLEAVLKAQADVGGSVILLSATLPMKQKQKLLDTYGLHTDPVENNSAYPLINWRGVNGAQRFDLLAHPEQLPPRFSIQP
;
A
#
# COMPACT_ATOMS: atom_id res chain seq x y z
N ASP A 1 5.10 -15.37 4.25
CA ASP A 1 4.99 -16.69 3.59
C ASP A 1 5.22 -16.49 2.09
N THR A 2 6.18 -17.21 1.51
CA THR A 2 6.53 -17.10 0.09
C THR A 2 5.37 -17.48 -0.83
N TYR A 3 4.51 -18.41 -0.40
CA TYR A 3 3.32 -18.82 -1.16
C TYR A 3 2.31 -17.68 -1.30
N MET A 4 1.96 -17.03 -0.18
CA MET A 4 1.01 -15.91 -0.18
C MET A 4 1.51 -14.71 -0.98
N ASN A 5 2.82 -14.47 -0.98
CA ASN A 5 3.42 -13.40 -1.77
C ASN A 5 3.31 -13.68 -3.27
N GLY A 6 3.57 -14.92 -3.70
CA GLY A 6 3.38 -15.33 -5.09
C GLY A 6 1.93 -15.23 -5.55
N LEU A 7 0.98 -15.60 -4.69
CA LEU A 7 -0.45 -15.46 -5.00
C LEU A 7 -0.85 -13.99 -5.13
N LEU A 8 -0.40 -13.12 -4.22
CA LEU A 8 -0.70 -11.70 -4.28
C LEU A 8 -0.15 -11.07 -5.56
N GLU A 9 1.08 -11.40 -5.93
CA GLU A 9 1.72 -10.95 -7.17
C GLU A 9 0.91 -11.39 -8.40
N ALA A 10 0.47 -12.65 -8.45
CA ALA A 10 -0.34 -13.16 -9.56
C ALA A 10 -1.69 -12.43 -9.69
N VAL A 11 -2.36 -12.16 -8.56
CA VAL A 11 -3.62 -11.42 -8.54
C VAL A 11 -3.41 -9.97 -8.98
N LEU A 12 -2.37 -9.29 -8.48
CA LEU A 12 -2.06 -7.93 -8.88
C LEU A 12 -1.75 -7.83 -10.37
N LYS A 13 -0.97 -8.78 -10.90
CA LYS A 13 -0.67 -8.84 -12.32
C LYS A 13 -1.94 -9.01 -13.16
N ALA A 14 -2.82 -9.93 -12.77
CA ALA A 14 -4.08 -10.15 -13.48
C ALA A 14 -4.97 -8.90 -13.47
N GLN A 15 -5.01 -8.17 -12.34
CA GLN A 15 -5.74 -6.90 -12.24
C GLN A 15 -5.13 -5.82 -13.14
N ALA A 16 -3.81 -5.70 -13.16
CA ALA A 16 -3.11 -4.74 -14.03
C ALA A 16 -3.38 -5.04 -15.52
N ASP A 17 -3.33 -6.32 -15.92
CA ASP A 17 -3.51 -6.76 -17.31
C ASP A 17 -4.93 -6.45 -17.84
N VAL A 18 -5.95 -6.36 -16.97
CA VAL A 18 -7.33 -5.96 -17.34
C VAL A 18 -7.63 -4.48 -17.09
N GLY A 19 -6.65 -3.69 -16.62
CA GLY A 19 -6.85 -2.29 -16.24
C GLY A 19 -7.70 -2.09 -14.98
N GLY A 20 -7.81 -3.12 -14.13
CA GLY A 20 -8.58 -3.09 -12.89
C GLY A 20 -7.84 -2.35 -11.77
N SER A 21 -8.57 -1.61 -10.93
CA SER A 21 -8.02 -0.90 -9.77
C SER A 21 -7.86 -1.81 -8.56
N VAL A 22 -6.84 -1.57 -7.72
CA VAL A 22 -6.57 -2.37 -6.52
C VAL A 22 -6.43 -1.48 -5.29
N ILE A 23 -6.96 -1.95 -4.15
CA ILE A 23 -6.68 -1.40 -2.83
C ILE A 23 -5.94 -2.46 -2.00
N LEU A 24 -4.74 -2.14 -1.55
CA LEU A 24 -3.93 -3.00 -0.69
C LEU A 24 -3.99 -2.52 0.76
N LEU A 25 -4.55 -3.33 1.65
CA LEU A 25 -4.61 -3.06 3.08
C LEU A 25 -3.67 -4.02 3.82
N SER A 26 -2.76 -3.46 4.63
CA SER A 26 -1.78 -4.25 5.39
C SER A 26 -1.52 -3.62 6.75
N ALA A 27 -1.43 -4.43 7.81
CA ALA A 27 -1.10 -3.96 9.16
C ALA A 27 0.36 -3.52 9.26
N THR A 28 1.29 -4.30 8.74
CA THR A 28 2.68 -3.89 8.50
C THR A 28 3.17 -4.64 7.27
N LEU A 29 3.85 -3.96 6.36
CA LEU A 29 4.39 -4.57 5.15
C LEU A 29 5.87 -4.17 5.01
N PRO A 30 6.80 -5.13 4.97
CA PRO A 30 8.21 -4.83 4.75
C PRO A 30 8.40 -4.05 3.44
N MET A 31 9.27 -3.03 3.46
CA MET A 31 9.44 -2.11 2.32
C MET A 31 9.78 -2.83 1.01
N LYS A 32 10.65 -3.85 1.07
CA LYS A 32 10.99 -4.68 -0.11
C LYS A 32 9.78 -5.40 -0.70
N GLN A 33 8.89 -5.90 0.16
CA GLN A 33 7.68 -6.60 -0.27
C GLN A 33 6.68 -5.61 -0.89
N LYS A 34 6.49 -4.45 -0.27
CA LYS A 34 5.67 -3.36 -0.83
C LYS A 34 6.13 -2.96 -2.23
N GLN A 35 7.43 -2.72 -2.39
CA GLN A 35 8.01 -2.33 -3.69
C GLN A 35 7.73 -3.39 -4.76
N LYS A 36 7.98 -4.66 -4.45
CA LYS A 36 7.72 -5.77 -5.38
C LYS A 36 6.26 -5.85 -5.83
N LEU A 37 5.30 -5.63 -4.93
CA LEU A 37 3.88 -5.63 -5.26
C LEU A 37 3.51 -4.47 -6.19
N LEU A 38 4.05 -3.27 -5.94
CA LEU A 38 3.83 -2.09 -6.78
C LEU A 38 4.44 -2.28 -8.18
N ASP A 39 5.66 -2.82 -8.25
CA ASP A 39 6.34 -3.13 -9.50
C ASP A 39 5.55 -4.16 -10.32
N THR A 40 4.98 -5.18 -9.65
CA THR A 40 4.16 -6.22 -10.30
C THR A 40 2.89 -5.66 -10.93
N TYR A 41 2.29 -4.64 -10.31
CA TYR A 41 1.11 -3.95 -10.85
C TYR A 41 1.48 -2.97 -11.99
N GLY A 42 2.77 -2.77 -12.29
CA GLY A 42 3.23 -1.91 -13.38
C GLY A 42 3.40 -0.44 -13.01
N LEU A 43 3.38 -0.12 -11.71
CA LEU A 43 3.62 1.24 -11.22
C LEU A 43 5.05 1.35 -10.71
N HIS A 44 5.97 1.84 -11.55
CA HIS A 44 7.29 2.21 -11.08
C HIS A 44 7.16 3.41 -10.15
N THR A 45 7.52 3.17 -8.88
CA THR A 45 7.51 4.18 -7.82
C THR A 45 8.92 4.56 -7.45
N ASP A 46 9.15 5.83 -7.11
CA ASP A 46 10.40 6.23 -6.49
C ASP A 46 10.52 5.56 -5.10
N PRO A 47 11.68 4.94 -4.77
CA PRO A 47 11.88 4.27 -3.48
C PRO A 47 11.61 5.17 -2.26
N VAL A 48 11.78 6.49 -2.44
CA VAL A 48 11.57 7.51 -1.40
C VAL A 48 10.10 7.60 -0.96
N GLU A 49 9.13 7.39 -1.86
CA GLU A 49 7.70 7.40 -1.53
C GLU A 49 7.29 6.19 -0.66
N ASN A 50 8.08 5.13 -0.70
CA ASN A 50 7.80 3.87 -0.01
C ASN A 50 8.56 3.70 1.31
N ASN A 51 9.48 4.61 1.63
CA ASN A 51 10.30 4.56 2.85
C ASN A 51 9.69 5.38 4.01
N SER A 52 8.38 5.34 4.17
CA SER A 52 7.67 6.11 5.20
C SER A 52 7.19 5.23 6.35
N ALA A 53 7.24 5.76 7.57
CA ALA A 53 6.80 5.07 8.76
C ALA A 53 5.30 4.74 8.72
N TYR A 54 4.91 3.65 9.37
CA TYR A 54 3.51 3.30 9.58
C TYR A 54 2.84 4.29 10.55
N PRO A 55 1.55 4.64 10.38
CA PRO A 55 0.66 4.27 9.28
C PRO A 55 0.97 5.02 7.99
N LEU A 56 0.82 4.35 6.84
CA LEU A 56 1.12 4.90 5.52
C LEU A 56 -0.03 4.64 4.55
N ILE A 57 -0.54 5.71 3.93
CA ILE A 57 -1.54 5.66 2.87
C ILE A 57 -0.97 6.32 1.61
N ASN A 58 -0.81 5.53 0.56
CA ASN A 58 -0.36 5.99 -0.74
C ASN A 58 -1.41 5.62 -1.80
N TRP A 59 -1.70 6.55 -2.70
CA TRP A 59 -2.50 6.33 -3.90
C TRP A 59 -1.63 6.55 -5.13
N ARG A 60 -1.88 5.76 -6.18
CA ARG A 60 -1.20 5.96 -7.46
C ARG A 60 -2.13 5.60 -8.60
N GLY A 61 -2.22 6.51 -9.56
CA GLY A 61 -2.90 6.34 -10.83
C GLY A 61 -1.91 6.40 -11.99
N VAL A 62 -2.43 6.30 -13.21
CA VAL A 62 -1.63 6.26 -14.46
C VAL A 62 -0.68 7.47 -14.58
N ASN A 63 -1.14 8.65 -14.17
CA ASN A 63 -0.42 9.92 -14.36
C ASN A 63 -0.08 10.65 -13.05
N GLY A 64 -0.15 9.97 -11.91
CA GLY A 64 0.08 10.68 -10.64
C GLY A 64 0.18 9.76 -9.44
N ALA A 65 0.87 10.26 -8.42
CA ALA A 65 0.97 9.65 -7.11
C ALA A 65 0.57 10.68 -6.06
N GLN A 66 -0.11 10.23 -5.01
CA GLN A 66 -0.45 11.06 -3.87
C GLN A 66 -0.20 10.27 -2.58
N ARG A 67 0.45 10.92 -1.63
CA ARG A 67 0.59 10.43 -0.26
C ARG A 67 -0.37 11.19 0.64
N PHE A 68 -1.03 10.48 1.53
CA PHE A 68 -1.87 11.06 2.55
C PHE A 68 -1.14 11.04 3.88
N ASP A 69 -0.90 12.21 4.46
CA ASP A 69 -0.37 12.33 5.81
C ASP A 69 -1.51 12.36 6.82
N LEU A 70 -1.63 11.28 7.59
CA LEU A 70 -2.65 11.13 8.63
C LEU A 70 -2.42 12.08 9.82
N LEU A 71 -1.20 12.55 10.04
CA LEU A 71 -0.91 13.52 11.09
C LEU A 71 -1.34 14.95 10.67
N ALA A 72 -1.42 15.22 9.37
CA ALA A 72 -1.95 16.48 8.86
C ALA A 72 -3.47 16.60 9.03
N HIS A 73 -4.18 15.48 9.18
CA HIS A 73 -5.65 15.38 9.30
C HIS A 73 -6.07 14.60 10.54
N PRO A 74 -5.83 15.13 11.75
CA PRO A 74 -6.11 14.43 13.02
C PRO A 74 -7.61 14.08 13.20
N GLU A 75 -8.52 14.80 12.54
CA GLU A 75 -9.96 14.53 12.54
C GLU A 75 -10.35 13.20 11.91
N GLN A 76 -9.48 12.62 11.07
CA GLN A 76 -9.71 11.33 10.41
C GLN A 76 -9.18 10.15 11.23
N LEU A 77 -8.46 10.41 12.32
CA LEU A 77 -7.92 9.36 13.18
C LEU A 77 -9.07 8.68 13.95
N PRO A 78 -9.05 7.34 14.05
CA PRO A 78 -10.03 6.65 14.87
C PRO A 78 -9.96 7.14 16.32
N PRO A 79 -11.10 7.20 17.03
CA PRO A 79 -11.10 7.55 18.44
C PRO A 79 -10.20 6.58 19.21
N ARG A 80 -9.39 7.12 20.11
CA ARG A 80 -8.55 6.28 20.98
C ARG A 80 -9.45 5.38 21.80
N PHE A 81 -9.31 4.08 21.63
CA PHE A 81 -9.93 3.09 22.49
C PHE A 81 -8.84 2.35 23.26
N SER A 82 -9.12 2.03 24.52
CA SER A 82 -8.25 1.21 25.36
C SER A 82 -9.02 -0.05 25.71
N ILE A 83 -8.38 -1.20 25.54
CA ILE A 83 -8.93 -2.46 26.01
C ILE A 83 -8.52 -2.56 27.49
N GLN A 84 -9.48 -2.44 28.39
CA GLN A 84 -9.23 -2.71 29.81
C GLN A 84 -8.88 -4.20 29.97
N PRO A 85 -7.80 -4.55 30.69
CA PRO A 85 -7.36 -5.93 30.88
C PRO A 85 -8.35 -6.76 31.70
#